data_AF-A0A432MDY9-F1
#
_entry.id   AF-A0A432MDY9-F1
#
_cell.length_a   1.000
_cell.length_b   1.000
_cell.length_c   1.000
_cell.angle_alpha   90.00
_cell.angle_beta   90.00
_cell.angle_gamma   90.00
#
_symmetry.space_group_name_H-M   'P 1'
#
loop_
_entity.id
_entity.type
_entity.pdbx_description
1 polymer ?
#
loop_
_entity_poly.entity_id
_entity_poly.type
_entity_poly.pdbx_seq_one_letter_code
_entity_poly.pdbx_strand_id
1 'polypeptide(L)'
;MSAMGNFRQHVGFASFLGIFFAWGAGVVTGLHWLYGSVAALLTTVGGLLPDLDSDSSVQLRGFSGLLGILAAVAVWQGIDDTEAVVPFELHLWAAILTYVLVRHGLRRSLARLTVHRGMNHSLPTAGIWGAITYLGYPSDSHPIRLLMAAAVTLGFLSHLVLDEWCSVDLAGRRVNRAFGTALKFTSKSVGATIVTYVLLALLGWWVTLSWPSDPIAGGLPSPEVRWPEGVSPEEG
;
A
#
# COMPACT_ATOMS: atom_id res chain seq x y z
N MET A 1 -1.05 8.53 -25.57
CA MET A 1 -2.13 7.95 -24.75
C MET A 1 -2.79 9.05 -23.94
N SER A 2 -4.11 9.05 -23.79
CA SER A 2 -4.75 9.90 -22.79
C SER A 2 -4.32 9.44 -21.39
N ALA A 3 -4.27 10.34 -20.41
CA ALA A 3 -3.99 9.95 -19.02
C ALA A 3 -4.88 8.78 -18.56
N MET A 4 -6.12 8.71 -19.06
CA MET A 4 -7.08 7.65 -18.80
C MET A 4 -6.65 6.27 -19.32
N GLY A 5 -5.96 6.22 -20.46
CA GLY A 5 -5.44 4.96 -21.02
C GLY A 5 -4.31 4.37 -20.17
N ASN A 6 -3.41 5.22 -19.67
CA ASN A 6 -2.30 4.77 -18.83
C ASN A 6 -2.80 4.22 -17.49
N PHE A 7 -3.71 4.94 -16.83
CA PHE A 7 -4.30 4.53 -15.56
C PHE A 7 -4.97 3.15 -15.63
N ARG A 8 -5.78 2.90 -16.67
CA ARG A 8 -6.44 1.59 -16.85
C ARG A 8 -5.43 0.46 -17.03
N GLN A 9 -4.29 0.74 -17.65
CA GLN A 9 -3.21 -0.23 -17.84
C GLN A 9 -2.52 -0.57 -16.52
N HIS A 10 -2.18 0.43 -15.70
CA HIS A 10 -1.59 0.19 -14.37
C HIS A 10 -2.54 -0.55 -13.44
N VAL A 11 -3.81 -0.13 -13.36
CA VAL A 11 -4.82 -0.83 -12.55
C VAL A 11 -5.00 -2.26 -13.04
N GLY A 12 -5.14 -2.46 -14.35
CA GLY A 12 -5.33 -3.79 -14.93
C GLY A 12 -4.15 -4.73 -14.65
N PHE A 13 -2.93 -4.24 -14.86
CA PHE A 13 -1.72 -5.02 -14.61
C PHE A 13 -1.53 -5.36 -13.13
N ALA A 14 -1.71 -4.38 -12.25
CA ALA A 14 -1.62 -4.58 -10.79
C ALA A 14 -2.73 -5.53 -10.28
N SER A 15 -3.95 -5.42 -10.81
CA SER A 15 -5.07 -6.32 -10.46
C SER A 15 -4.78 -7.76 -10.87
N PHE A 16 -4.30 -7.96 -12.10
CA PHE A 16 -3.91 -9.28 -12.60
C PHE A 16 -2.81 -9.90 -11.74
N LEU A 17 -1.76 -9.12 -11.44
CA LEU A 17 -0.65 -9.55 -10.60
C LEU A 17 -1.11 -9.87 -9.17
N GLY A 18 -2.03 -9.09 -8.62
CA GLY A 18 -2.61 -9.31 -7.30
C GLY A 18 -3.38 -10.63 -7.21
N ILE A 19 -4.21 -10.94 -8.21
CA ILE A 19 -4.93 -12.22 -8.30
C ILE A 19 -3.93 -13.39 -8.38
N PHE A 20 -2.91 -13.27 -9.22
CA PHE A 20 -1.91 -14.32 -9.37
C PHE A 20 -1.08 -14.52 -8.10
N PHE A 21 -0.71 -13.43 -7.43
CA PHE A 21 -0.01 -13.46 -6.14
C PHE A 21 -0.87 -14.14 -5.06
N ALA A 22 -2.14 -13.76 -4.94
CA ALA A 22 -3.08 -14.35 -3.99
C ALA A 22 -3.31 -15.83 -4.25
N TRP A 23 -3.48 -16.22 -5.52
CA TRP A 23 -3.63 -17.62 -5.91
C TRP A 23 -2.38 -18.43 -5.59
N GLY A 24 -1.19 -17.92 -5.97
CA GLY A 24 0.08 -18.57 -5.68
C GLY A 24 0.32 -18.74 -4.18
N ALA A 25 0.02 -17.72 -3.38
CA ALA A 25 0.06 -17.82 -1.92
C ALA A 25 -0.91 -18.89 -1.40
N GLY A 26 -2.15 -18.91 -1.89
CA GLY A 26 -3.14 -19.95 -1.58
C GLY A 26 -2.63 -21.37 -1.85
N VAL A 27 -2.03 -21.60 -3.03
CA VAL A 27 -1.51 -22.91 -3.44
C VAL A 27 -0.27 -23.33 -2.63
N VAL A 28 0.65 -22.40 -2.36
CA VAL A 28 1.94 -22.72 -1.71
C VAL A 28 1.81 -22.83 -0.20
N THR A 29 1.00 -21.98 0.43
CA THR A 29 0.95 -21.86 1.89
C THR A 29 -0.39 -22.28 2.49
N GLY A 30 -1.39 -22.60 1.66
CA GLY A 30 -2.74 -22.87 2.15
C GLY A 30 -3.48 -21.59 2.61
N LEU A 31 -3.06 -20.42 2.14
CA LEU A 31 -3.64 -19.14 2.54
C LEU A 31 -5.16 -19.12 2.31
N HIS A 32 -5.91 -18.78 3.35
CA HIS A 32 -7.35 -18.60 3.26
C HIS A 32 -7.71 -17.52 2.21
N TRP A 33 -8.71 -17.80 1.37
CA TRP A 33 -9.08 -16.95 0.24
C TRP A 33 -9.42 -15.50 0.65
N LEU A 34 -9.93 -15.29 1.86
CA LEU A 34 -10.22 -13.94 2.37
C LEU A 34 -8.96 -13.08 2.43
N TYR A 35 -7.88 -13.59 3.04
CA TYR A 35 -6.59 -12.88 3.05
C TYR A 35 -6.03 -12.72 1.64
N GLY A 36 -6.17 -13.75 0.79
CA GLY A 36 -5.79 -13.66 -0.62
C GLY A 36 -6.52 -12.54 -1.36
N SER A 37 -7.83 -12.39 -1.14
CA SER A 37 -8.66 -11.37 -1.78
C SER A 37 -8.26 -9.94 -1.35
N VAL A 38 -7.93 -9.76 -0.07
CA VAL A 38 -7.42 -8.50 0.47
C VAL A 38 -6.03 -8.20 -0.10
N ALA A 39 -5.14 -9.20 -0.16
CA ALA A 39 -3.83 -9.04 -0.79
C ALA A 39 -3.96 -8.61 -2.27
N ALA A 40 -4.85 -9.22 -3.05
CA ALA A 40 -5.08 -8.84 -4.44
C ALA A 40 -5.59 -7.38 -4.57
N LEU A 41 -6.50 -6.97 -3.69
CA LEU A 41 -6.96 -5.59 -3.62
C LEU A 41 -5.81 -4.63 -3.27
N LEU A 42 -5.00 -4.96 -2.26
CA LEU A 42 -3.86 -4.15 -1.84
C LEU A 42 -2.78 -4.06 -2.92
N THR A 43 -2.55 -5.10 -3.72
CA THR A 43 -1.68 -5.02 -4.90
C THR A 43 -2.23 -4.03 -5.92
N THR A 44 -3.54 -4.06 -6.18
CA THR A 44 -4.19 -3.12 -7.10
C THR A 44 -4.03 -1.66 -6.63
N VAL A 45 -4.33 -1.41 -5.35
CA VAL A 45 -4.17 -0.09 -4.70
C VAL A 45 -2.70 0.33 -4.69
N GLY A 46 -1.79 -0.60 -4.40
CA GLY A 46 -0.34 -0.39 -4.38
C GLY A 46 0.22 0.08 -5.72
N GLY A 47 -0.31 -0.45 -6.82
CA GLY A 47 0.05 -0.04 -8.19
C GLY A 47 -0.39 1.37 -8.58
N LEU A 48 -1.13 2.07 -7.73
CA LEU A 48 -1.52 3.47 -7.93
C LEU A 48 -0.72 4.44 -7.04
N LEU A 49 0.03 3.93 -6.06
CA LEU A 49 0.78 4.75 -5.11
C LEU A 49 1.88 5.61 -5.74
N PRO A 50 2.65 5.15 -6.77
CA PRO A 50 3.71 6.00 -7.35
C PRO A 50 3.15 7.27 -8.00
N ASP A 51 1.93 7.21 -8.52
CA ASP A 51 1.25 8.30 -9.23
C ASP A 51 0.59 9.33 -8.30
N LEU A 52 0.68 9.17 -6.98
CA LEU A 52 0.15 10.12 -5.98
C LEU A 52 0.71 11.55 -6.08
N ASP A 53 1.84 11.72 -6.75
CA ASP A 53 2.47 13.02 -6.99
C ASP A 53 2.33 13.50 -8.45
N SER A 54 1.56 12.78 -9.28
CA SER A 54 1.35 13.18 -10.67
C SER A 54 0.29 14.29 -10.80
N ASP A 55 0.44 15.17 -11.80
CA ASP A 55 -0.50 16.28 -12.05
C ASP A 55 -1.87 15.85 -12.60
N SER A 56 -2.16 14.54 -12.65
CA SER A 56 -3.42 13.98 -13.17
C SER A 56 -4.57 14.16 -12.18
N SER A 57 -5.17 15.35 -12.22
CA SER A 57 -6.20 15.78 -11.25
C SER A 57 -7.43 14.86 -11.15
N VAL A 58 -7.78 14.10 -12.19
CA VAL A 58 -8.98 13.25 -12.19
C VAL A 58 -8.75 11.91 -11.50
N GLN A 59 -7.60 11.27 -11.75
CA GLN A 59 -7.27 9.94 -11.23
C GLN A 59 -6.87 9.98 -9.77
N LEU A 60 -6.11 11.01 -9.38
CA LEU A 60 -5.77 11.23 -7.97
C LEU A 60 -6.98 11.49 -7.09
N ARG A 61 -8.05 12.15 -7.59
CA ARG A 61 -9.23 12.48 -6.76
C ARG A 61 -9.96 11.23 -6.27
N GLY A 62 -10.03 10.19 -7.11
CA GLY A 62 -10.61 8.90 -6.72
C GLY A 62 -9.67 8.15 -5.77
N PHE A 63 -8.40 8.08 -6.11
CA PHE A 63 -7.41 7.33 -5.33
C PHE A 63 -7.12 7.93 -3.94
N SER A 64 -6.97 9.25 -3.81
CA SER A 64 -6.79 9.90 -2.51
C SER A 64 -8.05 9.80 -1.63
N GLY A 65 -9.23 9.72 -2.25
CA GLY A 65 -10.47 9.40 -1.56
C GLY A 65 -10.47 7.99 -0.98
N LEU A 66 -10.07 6.99 -1.77
CA LEU A 66 -9.93 5.60 -1.32
C LEU A 66 -8.90 5.49 -0.18
N LEU A 67 -7.71 6.07 -0.36
CA LEU A 67 -6.68 6.05 0.67
C LEU A 67 -7.15 6.78 1.95
N GLY A 68 -7.94 7.84 1.81
CA GLY A 68 -8.55 8.52 2.94
C GLY A 68 -9.55 7.65 3.71
N ILE A 69 -10.34 6.83 3.01
CA ILE A 69 -11.24 5.86 3.66
C ILE A 69 -10.43 4.81 4.41
N LEU A 70 -9.41 4.21 3.75
CA LEU A 70 -8.56 3.20 4.37
C LEU A 70 -7.84 3.74 5.61
N ALA A 71 -7.31 4.97 5.53
CA ALA A 71 -6.67 5.62 6.67
C ALA A 71 -7.66 5.92 7.80
N ALA A 72 -8.89 6.36 7.48
CA ALA A 72 -9.93 6.60 8.48
C ALA A 72 -10.34 5.30 9.20
N VAL A 73 -10.48 4.19 8.47
CA VAL A 73 -10.74 2.87 9.06
C VAL A 73 -9.57 2.42 9.94
N ALA A 74 -8.33 2.60 9.49
CA ALA A 74 -7.16 2.25 10.29
C ALA A 74 -7.06 3.06 11.58
N VAL A 75 -7.37 4.37 11.54
CA VAL A 75 -7.42 5.21 12.74
C VAL A 75 -8.55 4.77 13.66
N TRP A 76 -9.72 4.43 13.12
CA TRP A 76 -10.83 3.91 13.90
C TRP A 76 -10.41 2.65 14.66
N GLN A 77 -9.87 1.65 13.95
CA GLN A 77 -9.42 0.39 14.57
C GLN A 77 -8.31 0.63 15.60
N GLY A 78 -7.37 1.53 15.31
CA GLY A 78 -6.31 1.87 16.26
C GLY A 78 -6.80 2.55 17.54
N ILE A 79 -7.98 3.17 17.53
CA ILE A 79 -8.64 3.67 18.75
C ILE A 79 -9.31 2.51 19.50
N ASP A 80 -10.02 1.63 18.78
CA ASP A 80 -10.70 0.46 19.36
C ASP A 80 -9.70 -0.53 20.01
N ASP A 81 -8.47 -0.60 19.50
CA ASP A 81 -7.39 -1.43 20.07
C ASP A 81 -6.79 -0.86 21.38
N THR A 82 -7.18 0.36 21.79
CA THR A 82 -6.72 0.92 23.06
C THR A 82 -7.56 0.44 24.25
N GLU A 83 -6.96 0.36 25.44
CA GLU A 83 -7.71 0.08 26.68
C GLU A 83 -8.67 1.21 27.08
N ALA A 84 -8.61 2.36 26.40
CA ALA A 84 -9.43 3.52 26.70
C ALA A 84 -10.81 3.42 26.06
N VAL A 85 -11.86 3.61 26.86
CA VAL A 85 -13.22 3.75 26.33
C VAL A 85 -13.38 5.14 25.72
N VAL A 86 -13.27 5.23 24.40
CA VAL A 86 -13.42 6.48 23.66
C VAL A 86 -14.88 6.64 23.18
N PRO A 87 -15.55 7.79 23.41
CA PRO A 87 -16.90 8.04 22.90
C PRO A 87 -16.99 7.93 21.37
N PHE A 88 -18.16 7.52 20.86
CA PHE A 88 -18.43 7.41 19.43
C PHE A 88 -18.16 8.72 18.68
N GLU A 89 -18.48 9.86 19.28
CA GLU A 89 -18.29 11.18 18.68
C GLU A 89 -16.81 11.46 18.41
N LEU A 90 -15.91 11.05 19.31
CA LEU A 90 -14.47 11.22 19.10
C LEU A 90 -13.94 10.28 18.01
N HIS A 91 -14.44 9.05 17.92
CA HIS A 91 -14.14 8.15 16.80
C HIS A 91 -14.57 8.75 15.47
N LEU A 92 -15.79 9.28 15.41
CA LEU A 92 -16.35 9.92 14.24
C LEU A 92 -15.50 11.12 13.81
N TRP A 93 -15.15 12.01 14.73
CA TRP A 93 -14.31 13.17 14.44
C TRP A 93 -12.90 12.76 14.00
N ALA A 94 -12.29 11.75 14.63
CA ALA A 94 -10.99 11.24 14.24
C ALA A 94 -11.00 10.65 12.81
N ALA A 95 -12.01 9.86 12.47
CA ALA A 95 -12.18 9.29 11.13
C ALA A 95 -12.42 10.36 10.06
N ILE A 96 -13.31 11.33 10.32
CA ILE A 96 -13.58 12.46 9.40
C ILE A 96 -12.32 13.30 9.19
N LEU A 97 -11.63 13.66 10.27
CA LEU A 97 -10.41 14.46 10.19
C LEU A 97 -9.33 13.73 9.38
N THR A 98 -9.11 12.45 9.66
CA THR A 98 -8.16 11.60 8.92
C THR A 98 -8.50 11.55 7.44
N TYR A 99 -9.77 11.31 7.11
CA TYR A 99 -10.23 11.30 5.72
C TYR A 99 -9.95 12.62 5.02
N VAL A 100 -10.31 13.76 5.62
CA VAL A 100 -10.11 15.09 5.04
C VAL A 100 -8.62 15.38 4.85
N LEU A 101 -7.80 15.09 5.85
CA LEU A 101 -6.35 15.29 5.80
C LEU A 101 -5.69 14.44 4.71
N VAL A 102 -6.06 13.18 4.56
CA VAL A 102 -5.51 12.32 3.51
C VAL A 102 -6.05 12.73 2.14
N ARG A 103 -7.37 12.91 2.00
CA ARG A 103 -8.00 13.24 0.71
C ARG A 103 -7.51 14.57 0.13
N HIS A 104 -7.34 15.58 0.98
CA HIS A 104 -7.04 16.97 0.55
C HIS A 104 -5.63 17.46 0.93
N GLY A 105 -4.99 16.86 1.93
CA GLY A 105 -3.67 17.24 2.44
C GLY A 105 -2.52 16.42 1.88
N LEU A 106 -2.72 15.14 1.58
CA LEU A 106 -1.65 14.22 1.13
C LEU A 106 -0.85 14.79 -0.05
N ARG A 107 -1.54 15.32 -1.07
CA ARG A 107 -0.88 15.92 -2.25
C ARG A 107 -0.03 17.13 -1.88
N ARG A 108 -0.48 17.98 -0.96
CA ARG A 108 0.28 19.18 -0.55
C ARG A 108 1.53 18.77 0.22
N SER A 109 1.44 17.76 1.06
CA SER A 109 2.57 17.22 1.80
C SER A 109 3.59 16.58 0.86
N LEU A 110 3.12 15.73 -0.07
CA LEU A 110 3.99 15.10 -1.07
C LEU A 110 4.68 16.16 -1.95
N ALA A 111 3.93 17.09 -2.55
CA ALA A 111 4.49 18.15 -3.40
C ALA A 111 5.52 19.05 -2.70
N ARG A 112 5.47 19.19 -1.36
CA ARG A 112 6.46 19.93 -0.56
C ARG A 112 7.69 19.10 -0.23
N LEU A 113 7.53 17.80 -0.03
CA LEU A 113 8.62 16.87 0.31
C LEU A 113 9.36 16.37 -0.93
N THR A 114 8.72 16.39 -2.10
CA THR A 114 9.29 15.88 -3.35
C THR A 114 9.35 16.94 -4.43
N VAL A 115 10.57 17.35 -4.78
CA VAL A 115 10.82 18.10 -6.02
C VAL A 115 10.48 17.15 -7.19
N HIS A 116 9.46 17.52 -7.97
CA HIS A 116 8.89 16.86 -9.16
C HIS A 116 9.52 15.51 -9.56
N ARG A 117 8.78 14.42 -9.36
CA ARG A 117 9.08 13.05 -9.85
C ARG A 117 10.38 12.42 -9.32
N GLY A 118 10.98 13.00 -8.29
CA GLY A 118 12.27 12.61 -7.72
C GLY A 118 12.25 11.24 -7.06
N MET A 119 11.86 11.17 -5.78
CA MET A 119 11.93 9.93 -5.01
C MET A 119 10.62 9.12 -4.99
N ASN A 120 9.45 9.72 -5.24
CA ASN A 120 8.16 9.01 -5.17
C ASN A 120 7.99 7.83 -6.13
N HIS A 121 8.88 7.71 -7.11
CA HIS A 121 8.93 6.62 -8.09
C HIS A 121 10.28 5.90 -7.97
N SER A 122 10.56 5.32 -6.80
CA SER A 122 11.85 4.71 -6.44
C SER A 122 11.67 3.44 -5.63
N LEU A 123 12.70 2.59 -5.62
CA LEU A 123 12.71 1.37 -4.79
C LEU A 123 12.63 1.66 -3.28
N PRO A 124 13.33 2.67 -2.73
CA PRO A 124 13.16 3.06 -1.33
C PRO A 124 11.70 3.40 -0.98
N THR A 125 10.98 4.08 -1.87
CA THR A 125 9.56 4.40 -1.65
C THR A 125 8.66 3.15 -1.67
N ALA A 126 8.96 2.15 -2.51
CA ALA A 126 8.29 0.86 -2.45
C ALA A 126 8.50 0.16 -1.09
N GLY A 127 9.71 0.26 -0.54
CA GLY A 127 10.04 -0.23 0.81
C GLY A 127 9.32 0.52 1.92
N ILE A 128 9.19 1.85 1.81
CA ILE A 128 8.43 2.67 2.76
C ILE A 128 6.96 2.23 2.80
N TRP A 129 6.32 2.10 1.63
CA TRP A 129 4.92 1.67 1.57
C TRP A 129 4.74 0.24 2.10
N GLY A 130 5.65 -0.68 1.79
CA GLY A 130 5.67 -2.02 2.37
C GLY A 130 5.80 -2.00 3.90
N ALA A 131 6.72 -1.18 4.44
CA ALA A 131 6.92 -1.05 5.88
C ALA A 131 5.71 -0.42 6.58
N ILE A 132 5.10 0.62 5.99
CA ILE A 132 3.84 1.21 6.48
C ILE A 132 2.74 0.16 6.53
N THR A 133 2.58 -0.63 5.45
CA THR A 133 1.58 -1.70 5.42
C THR A 133 1.87 -2.78 6.46
N TYR A 134 3.13 -3.23 6.60
CA TYR A 134 3.50 -4.19 7.64
C TYR A 134 3.17 -3.66 9.04
N LEU A 135 3.58 -2.42 9.36
CA LEU A 135 3.38 -1.83 10.68
C LEU A 135 1.91 -1.52 10.98
N GLY A 136 1.13 -1.14 9.97
CA GLY A 136 -0.26 -0.70 10.14
C GLY A 136 -1.33 -1.75 9.83
N TYR A 137 -0.99 -2.94 9.32
CA TYR A 137 -1.99 -3.97 9.04
C TYR A 137 -2.46 -4.61 10.36
N PRO A 138 -3.78 -4.58 10.68
CA PRO A 138 -4.33 -5.00 11.97
C PRO A 138 -4.43 -6.53 12.04
N SER A 139 -3.31 -7.20 12.26
CA SER A 139 -3.26 -8.64 12.45
C SER A 139 -2.11 -9.04 13.36
N ASP A 140 -2.39 -9.89 14.33
CA ASP A 140 -1.34 -10.46 15.20
C ASP A 140 -0.45 -11.48 14.46
N SER A 141 -0.91 -11.98 13.32
CA SER A 141 -0.16 -12.95 12.51
C SER A 141 0.93 -12.25 11.70
N HIS A 142 2.18 -12.47 12.11
CA HIS A 142 3.35 -11.96 11.39
C HIS A 142 3.39 -12.36 9.90
N PRO A 143 3.13 -13.63 9.52
CA PRO A 143 3.02 -14.02 8.11
C PRO A 143 1.96 -13.24 7.32
N ILE A 144 0.81 -12.93 7.93
CA ILE A 144 -0.24 -12.14 7.27
C ILE A 144 0.23 -10.69 7.06
N ARG A 145 0.84 -10.06 8.06
CA ARG A 145 1.40 -8.70 7.91
C ARG A 145 2.46 -8.64 6.80
N LEU A 146 3.34 -9.64 6.73
CA LEU A 146 4.33 -9.77 5.64
C LEU A 146 3.67 -9.94 4.28
N LEU A 147 2.65 -10.79 4.17
CA LEU A 147 1.91 -11.01 2.94
C LEU A 147 1.29 -9.71 2.42
N MET A 148 0.65 -8.92 3.30
CA MET A 148 0.01 -7.67 2.93
C MET A 148 1.02 -6.60 2.53
N ALA A 149 2.14 -6.52 3.26
CA ALA A 149 3.26 -5.66 2.89
C ALA A 149 3.84 -6.02 1.52
N ALA A 150 4.06 -7.32 1.28
CA ALA A 150 4.50 -7.83 -0.01
C ALA A 150 3.49 -7.53 -1.12
N ALA A 151 2.19 -7.64 -0.86
CA ALA A 151 1.15 -7.32 -1.81
C ALA A 151 1.20 -5.85 -2.26
N VAL A 152 1.33 -4.91 -1.32
CA VAL A 152 1.45 -3.47 -1.62
C VAL A 152 2.74 -3.15 -2.36
N THR A 153 3.87 -3.68 -1.89
CA THR A 153 5.17 -3.51 -2.56
C THR A 153 5.13 -4.08 -3.98
N LEU A 154 4.55 -5.27 -4.18
CA LEU A 154 4.38 -5.87 -5.51
C LEU A 154 3.56 -4.98 -6.44
N GLY A 155 2.46 -4.42 -5.92
CA GLY A 155 1.65 -3.45 -6.65
C GLY A 155 2.48 -2.25 -7.09
N PHE A 156 3.18 -1.62 -6.14
CA PHE A 156 4.05 -0.48 -6.41
C PHE A 156 5.12 -0.81 -7.46
N LEU A 157 5.81 -1.95 -7.33
CA LEU A 157 6.83 -2.39 -8.26
C LEU A 157 6.25 -2.67 -9.66
N SER A 158 5.03 -3.21 -9.74
CA SER A 158 4.36 -3.46 -11.02
C SER A 158 4.16 -2.17 -11.82
N HIS A 159 3.89 -1.06 -11.13
CA HIS A 159 3.79 0.25 -11.74
C HIS A 159 5.14 0.71 -12.28
N LEU A 160 6.22 0.61 -11.48
CA LEU A 160 7.58 0.98 -11.92
C LEU A 160 8.01 0.19 -13.17
N VAL A 161 7.73 -1.12 -13.18
CA VAL A 161 8.06 -2.02 -14.29
C VAL A 161 7.26 -1.67 -15.54
N LEU A 162 5.97 -1.39 -15.39
CA LEU A 162 5.11 -1.04 -16.52
C LEU A 162 5.52 0.29 -17.16
N ASP A 163 5.90 1.28 -16.34
CA ASP A 163 6.46 2.55 -16.81
C ASP A 163 7.74 2.35 -17.63
N GLU A 164 8.61 1.45 -17.19
CA GLU A 164 9.85 1.12 -17.90
C GLU A 164 9.58 0.35 -19.20
N TRP A 165 8.66 -0.63 -19.18
CA TRP A 165 8.28 -1.39 -20.38
C TRP A 165 7.67 -0.50 -21.46
N CYS A 166 6.71 0.36 -21.08
CA CYS A 166 6.07 1.29 -22.01
C CYS A 166 7.04 2.33 -22.57
N SER A 167 8.07 2.71 -21.80
CA SER A 167 9.16 3.58 -22.25
C SER A 167 9.99 2.96 -23.38
N VAL A 168 10.15 1.62 -23.38
CA VAL A 168 10.81 0.87 -24.47
C VAL A 168 9.93 0.76 -25.70
N ASP A 169 8.65 0.43 -25.53
CA ASP A 169 7.73 0.13 -26.65
C ASP A 169 7.33 1.39 -27.44
N LEU A 170 7.19 2.55 -26.79
CA LEU A 170 7.01 3.84 -27.46
C LEU A 170 8.25 4.31 -28.25
N ALA A 171 9.38 3.64 -28.04
CA ALA A 171 10.70 4.07 -28.50
C ALA A 171 11.37 3.08 -29.46
N GLY A 172 10.59 2.27 -30.20
CA GLY A 172 11.06 1.41 -31.29
C GLY A 172 11.80 2.11 -32.45
N ARG A 173 12.17 3.39 -32.31
CA ARG A 173 13.11 4.11 -33.18
C ARG A 173 14.34 4.71 -32.48
N ARG A 174 14.52 4.57 -31.16
CA ARG A 174 15.74 4.91 -30.39
C ARG A 174 15.56 4.55 -28.92
N VAL A 175 16.46 3.73 -28.34
CA VAL A 175 16.55 3.53 -26.88
C VAL A 175 16.64 4.90 -26.20
N ASN A 176 15.61 5.29 -25.45
CA ASN A 176 15.64 6.51 -24.69
C ASN A 176 16.64 6.37 -23.54
N ARG A 177 17.42 7.43 -23.28
CA ARG A 177 18.44 7.51 -22.21
C ARG A 177 17.91 7.29 -20.77
N ALA A 178 16.61 7.05 -20.61
CA ALA A 178 15.94 6.87 -19.32
C ALA A 178 15.72 5.40 -18.92
N PHE A 179 16.20 4.44 -19.73
CA PHE A 179 16.17 3.02 -19.39
C PHE A 179 16.91 2.76 -18.07
N GLY A 180 16.19 2.27 -17.05
CA GLY A 180 16.75 2.01 -15.72
C GLY A 180 16.55 3.14 -14.70
N THR A 181 15.74 4.16 -15.00
CA THR A 181 15.42 5.23 -14.04
C THR A 181 14.21 4.92 -13.16
N ALA A 182 13.37 3.94 -13.55
CA ALA A 182 12.20 3.55 -12.75
C ALA A 182 12.59 2.82 -11.45
N LEU A 183 13.69 2.06 -11.46
CA LEU A 183 14.27 1.36 -10.30
C LEU A 183 15.37 2.18 -9.60
N LYS A 184 15.31 3.51 -9.70
CA LYS A 184 16.31 4.39 -9.09
C LYS A 184 16.32 4.26 -7.57
N PHE A 185 17.51 4.44 -7.02
CA PHE A 185 17.76 4.50 -5.57
C PHE A 185 17.97 5.94 -5.07
N THR A 186 18.12 6.91 -5.97
CA THR A 186 18.41 8.31 -5.64
C THR A 186 17.69 9.27 -6.59
N SER A 187 17.56 10.54 -6.20
CA SER A 187 17.03 11.60 -7.06
C SER A 187 18.01 12.77 -7.16
N LYS A 188 17.74 13.70 -8.10
CA LYS A 188 18.51 14.94 -8.24
C LYS A 188 18.45 15.84 -6.99
N SER A 189 17.40 15.68 -6.17
CA SER A 189 17.29 16.38 -4.90
C SER A 189 17.93 15.53 -3.80
N VAL A 190 19.08 16.00 -3.31
CA VAL A 190 19.77 15.37 -2.17
C VAL A 190 18.86 15.39 -0.94
N GLY A 191 18.16 16.50 -0.68
CA GLY A 191 17.22 16.61 0.44
C GLY A 191 16.08 15.59 0.38
N ALA A 192 15.41 15.43 -0.76
CA ALA A 192 14.35 14.44 -0.91
C ALA A 192 14.88 13.00 -0.76
N THR A 193 16.10 12.75 -1.26
CA THR A 193 16.77 11.45 -1.11
C THR A 193 17.06 11.15 0.36
N ILE A 194 17.67 12.10 1.10
CA ILE A 194 17.93 11.95 2.54
C ILE A 194 16.65 11.70 3.32
N VAL A 195 15.60 12.52 3.11
CA VAL A 195 14.31 12.35 3.81
C VAL A 195 13.71 10.97 3.54
N THR A 196 13.78 10.49 2.29
CA THR A 196 13.28 9.15 1.94
C THR A 196 14.04 8.05 2.67
N TYR A 197 15.37 8.10 2.70
CA TYR A 197 16.16 7.08 3.40
C TYR A 197 16.06 7.18 4.92
N VAL A 198 15.94 8.38 5.49
CA VAL A 198 15.68 8.55 6.92
C VAL A 198 14.33 7.95 7.28
N LEU A 199 13.28 8.23 6.49
CA LEU A 199 11.96 7.65 6.72
C LEU A 199 11.99 6.12 6.58
N LEU A 200 12.65 5.60 5.54
CA LEU A 200 12.81 4.16 5.35
C LEU A 200 13.59 3.51 6.50
N ALA A 201 14.66 4.15 6.98
CA ALA A 201 15.46 3.65 8.10
C ALA A 201 14.67 3.66 9.41
N LEU A 202 13.90 4.71 9.68
CA LEU A 202 13.03 4.80 10.85
C LEU A 202 11.94 3.72 10.81
N LEU A 203 11.24 3.57 9.68
CA LEU A 203 10.23 2.52 9.53
C LEU A 203 10.85 1.13 9.61
N GLY A 204 12.02 0.91 8.99
CA GLY A 204 12.76 -0.34 9.09
C GLY A 204 13.17 -0.67 10.53
N TRP A 205 13.64 0.33 11.28
CA TRP A 205 13.90 0.18 12.71
C TRP A 205 12.65 -0.24 13.48
N TRP A 206 11.50 0.40 13.23
CA TRP A 206 10.24 0.01 13.86
C TRP A 206 9.81 -1.41 13.48
N VAL A 207 9.98 -1.81 12.21
CA VAL A 207 9.75 -3.19 11.76
C VAL A 207 10.61 -4.17 12.56
N THR A 208 11.90 -3.85 12.80
CA THR A 208 12.77 -4.70 13.61
C THR A 208 12.36 -4.79 15.07
N LEU A 209 11.82 -3.71 15.66
CA LEU A 209 11.27 -3.73 17.02
C LEU A 209 9.98 -4.55 17.11
N SER A 210 9.18 -4.57 16.04
CA SER A 210 7.96 -5.37 15.94
C SER A 210 8.20 -6.77 15.36
N TRP A 211 9.45 -7.20 15.20
CA TRP A 211 9.78 -8.49 14.62
C TRP A 211 9.72 -9.59 15.70
N PRO A 212 8.93 -10.65 15.50
CA PRO A 212 8.82 -11.74 16.49
C PRO A 212 10.09 -12.59 16.52
N SER A 213 10.39 -13.19 17.68
CA SER A 213 11.52 -14.13 17.84
C SER A 213 11.36 -15.42 17.03
N ASP A 214 10.11 -15.85 16.81
CA ASP A 214 9.77 -16.96 15.92
C ASP A 214 8.77 -16.48 14.84
N PRO A 215 9.27 -16.02 13.67
CA PRO A 215 8.43 -15.39 12.64
C PRO A 215 7.56 -16.37 11.85
N ILE A 216 7.79 -17.67 11.94
CA ILE A 216 7.05 -18.69 11.18
C ILE A 216 6.20 -19.58 12.10
N ALA A 217 6.40 -19.50 13.42
CA ALA A 217 5.52 -20.16 14.38
C ALA A 217 4.06 -19.72 14.25
N GLY A 218 3.15 -20.67 14.43
CA GLY A 218 1.70 -20.44 14.50
C GLY A 218 0.93 -20.68 13.20
N GLY A 219 1.61 -20.92 12.07
CA GLY A 219 0.95 -21.16 10.78
C GLY A 219 0.14 -19.96 10.28
N LEU A 220 -0.56 -20.13 9.17
CA LEU A 220 -1.49 -19.10 8.69
C LEU A 220 -2.83 -19.24 9.42
N PRO A 221 -3.31 -18.19 10.09
CA PRO A 221 -4.61 -18.25 10.75
C PRO A 221 -5.71 -18.45 9.69
N SER A 222 -6.82 -19.03 10.12
CA SER A 222 -8.09 -18.90 9.40
C SER A 222 -8.89 -17.75 10.03
N PRO A 223 -9.52 -16.89 9.24
CA PRO A 223 -10.34 -15.82 9.79
C PRO A 223 -11.53 -16.43 10.52
N GLU A 224 -11.67 -16.11 11.81
CA GLU A 224 -12.81 -16.55 12.63
C GLU A 224 -13.97 -15.55 12.50
N VAL A 225 -15.16 -16.05 12.21
CA VAL A 225 -16.39 -15.28 12.35
C VAL A 225 -16.90 -15.47 13.78
N ARG A 226 -16.76 -14.45 14.62
CA ARG A 226 -17.34 -14.47 15.97
C ARG A 226 -18.76 -13.93 15.93
N TRP A 227 -19.71 -14.76 16.34
CA TRP A 227 -21.08 -14.34 16.57
C TRP A 227 -21.22 -13.69 17.95
N PRO A 228 -22.18 -12.76 18.14
CA PRO A 228 -22.52 -12.26 19.46
C PRO A 228 -22.86 -13.43 20.39
N GLU A 229 -22.49 -13.31 21.67
CA GLU A 229 -22.85 -14.32 22.67
C GLU A 229 -24.37 -14.58 22.66
N GLY A 230 -24.77 -15.84 22.48
CA GLY A 230 -26.18 -16.26 22.42
C GLY A 230 -26.78 -16.41 21.02
N VAL A 231 -26.01 -16.19 19.94
CA VAL A 231 -26.47 -16.44 18.56
C VAL A 231 -25.66 -17.59 17.96
N SER A 232 -26.20 -18.81 18.00
CA SER A 232 -25.59 -19.97 17.31
C SER A 232 -26.24 -20.15 15.92
N PRO A 233 -25.48 -20.47 14.86
CA PRO A 233 -26.02 -20.72 13.52
C PRO A 233 -26.89 -21.99 13.41
N GLU A 234 -26.95 -22.83 14.45
CA GLU A 234 -27.58 -24.15 14.40
C GLU A 234 -29.08 -24.16 14.72
N GLU A 235 -29.72 -23.01 14.93
CA GLU A 235 -31.16 -22.90 15.21
C GLU A 235 -32.03 -22.41 14.02
N GLY A 236 -31.55 -22.53 12.78
CA GLY A 236 -32.27 -22.11 11.56
C GLY A 236 -32.67 -23.26 10.63
#